data_AF-A0A8T6LX05-F1
#
_entry.id   AF-A0A8T6LX05-F1
#
_cell.length_a   1.000
_cell.length_b   1.000
_cell.length_c   1.000
_cell.angle_alpha   90.00
_cell.angle_beta   90.00
_cell.angle_gamma   90.00
#
_symmetry.space_group_name_H-M   'P 1'
#
loop_
_entity.id
_entity.type
_entity.pdbx_description
1 polymer ?
#
loop_
_entity_poly.entity_id
_entity_poly.type
_entity_poly.pdbx_seq_one_letter_code
_entity_poly.pdbx_strand_id
1 'polypeptide(L)'
;MTIKPDGNMKLNEFASEKTLKAGGCRQLTHCPYCHGRAIKRGMRKKKYENIQRYYCENCRRSFTSAITKHKTFPLRVIMDSLTLYSRLHTAGEISKKIKESHGLSVSQQTISSWVKEYEEYIPFIRMRDFVSKKYSRKEMIEESKMFHQQIYDFKYHRAKLDCILDEEFRHQKFKPLKEFLELVSDECPHQLFQNTAKRASEFKDAFSLDEVKITPKNNAAVKIGNFVVQAVVNNKLRHEVLQNFMLSNDTATVAVEVPVIIDSEDIRHYKHELNFEIPIQLSDGEYITGHIDLVQVRNGSI
;
A
#
# COMPACT_ATOMS: atom_id res chain seq x y z
N MET A 1 20.58 50.63 5.43
CA MET A 1 19.34 50.49 4.63
C MET A 1 18.76 49.12 4.93
N THR A 2 17.71 49.14 5.71
CA THR A 2 17.01 47.98 6.27
C THR A 2 16.05 47.46 5.21
N ILE A 3 16.36 46.32 4.58
CA ILE A 3 15.44 45.65 3.67
C ILE A 3 14.61 44.68 4.52
N LYS A 4 13.34 45.04 4.71
CA LYS A 4 12.33 44.16 5.30
C LYS A 4 12.02 43.02 4.32
N PRO A 5 11.80 41.78 4.78
CA PRO A 5 11.23 40.75 3.94
C PRO A 5 9.72 40.97 3.84
N ASP A 6 9.28 41.43 2.68
CA ASP A 6 7.85 41.50 2.34
C ASP A 6 7.29 40.10 2.09
N GLY A 7 6.17 39.82 2.77
CA GLY A 7 5.02 39.25 2.09
C GLY A 7 4.99 37.74 1.89
N ASN A 8 4.46 37.04 2.89
CA ASN A 8 3.43 36.01 2.73
C ASN A 8 3.43 35.24 1.39
N MET A 9 4.34 34.28 1.23
CA MET A 9 4.14 33.21 0.27
C MET A 9 3.23 32.15 0.93
N LYS A 10 1.97 32.16 0.52
CA LYS A 10 0.90 31.30 1.02
C LYS A 10 1.32 29.82 0.96
N LEU A 11 1.46 29.21 2.14
CA LEU A 11 1.66 27.76 2.36
C LEU A 11 0.41 26.89 2.03
N ASN A 12 -0.58 27.43 1.32
CA ASN A 12 -1.86 26.77 1.09
C ASN A 12 -2.25 26.85 -0.40
N GLU A 13 -1.58 26.09 -1.28
CA GLU A 13 -2.09 25.93 -2.66
C GLU A 13 -1.58 24.68 -3.41
N PHE A 14 -1.25 23.58 -2.70
CA PHE A 14 -0.97 22.27 -3.34
C PHE A 14 -1.72 21.09 -2.72
N ALA A 15 -2.80 21.36 -1.98
CA ALA A 15 -3.83 20.36 -1.67
C ALA A 15 -4.90 20.35 -2.77
N SER A 16 -4.51 20.17 -4.03
CA SER A 16 -5.47 20.00 -5.13
C SER A 16 -5.89 18.52 -5.24
N GLU A 17 -7.11 18.27 -4.78
CA GLU A 17 -8.07 17.32 -5.35
C GLU A 17 -7.61 15.86 -5.58
N LYS A 18 -7.35 15.14 -4.48
CA LYS A 18 -7.66 13.70 -4.39
C LYS A 18 -8.68 13.45 -3.27
N THR A 19 -9.79 14.20 -3.26
CA THR A 19 -10.95 13.80 -2.44
C THR A 19 -11.56 12.56 -3.09
N LEU A 20 -11.16 11.39 -2.62
CA LEU A 20 -11.78 10.12 -2.97
C LEU A 20 -13.25 10.21 -2.58
N LYS A 21 -14.13 10.39 -3.57
CA LYS A 21 -15.58 10.32 -3.30
C LYS A 21 -15.86 9.01 -2.57
N ALA A 22 -16.45 9.11 -1.39
CA ALA A 22 -16.94 7.99 -0.60
C ALA A 22 -18.08 7.32 -1.37
N GLY A 23 -17.75 6.48 -2.35
CA GLY A 23 -18.75 5.84 -3.16
C GLY A 23 -18.23 5.40 -4.51
N GLY A 24 -18.29 4.09 -4.72
CA GLY A 24 -18.13 3.48 -6.02
C GLY A 24 -17.53 2.10 -5.88
N CYS A 25 -17.87 1.24 -6.83
CA CYS A 25 -17.59 -0.17 -6.75
C CYS A 25 -17.00 -0.64 -8.07
N ARG A 26 -16.08 -1.61 -8.03
CA ARG A 26 -15.37 -2.13 -9.22
C ARG A 26 -16.36 -2.45 -10.34
N GLN A 27 -16.05 -2.08 -11.58
CA GLN A 27 -16.89 -2.51 -12.70
C GLN A 27 -16.61 -3.98 -13.05
N LEU A 28 -17.65 -4.81 -13.06
CA LEU A 28 -17.55 -6.21 -13.45
C LEU A 28 -17.83 -6.38 -14.94
N THR A 29 -16.95 -7.11 -15.62
CA THR A 29 -17.10 -7.55 -17.01
C THR A 29 -17.62 -8.99 -17.11
N HIS A 30 -17.37 -9.80 -16.09
CA HIS A 30 -17.75 -11.22 -16.03
C HIS A 30 -18.55 -11.55 -14.76
N CYS A 31 -19.41 -12.56 -14.87
CA CYS A 31 -20.25 -13.08 -13.80
C CYS A 31 -19.41 -13.85 -12.78
N PRO A 32 -19.52 -13.55 -11.47
CA PRO A 32 -18.74 -14.24 -10.43
C PRO A 32 -19.18 -15.69 -10.18
N TYR A 33 -20.28 -16.15 -10.79
CA TYR A 33 -20.81 -17.50 -10.55
C TYR A 33 -20.58 -18.48 -11.70
N CYS A 34 -20.56 -18.00 -12.94
CA CYS A 34 -20.44 -18.86 -14.12
C CYS A 34 -19.48 -18.29 -15.18
N HIS A 35 -18.76 -17.21 -14.86
CA HIS A 35 -17.81 -16.52 -15.75
C HIS A 35 -18.38 -16.00 -17.08
N GLY A 36 -19.70 -16.12 -17.32
CA GLY A 36 -20.37 -15.49 -18.47
C GLY A 36 -20.35 -13.96 -18.41
N ARG A 37 -20.79 -13.28 -19.48
CA ARG A 37 -20.82 -11.81 -19.56
C ARG A 37 -21.68 -11.19 -18.43
N ALA A 38 -21.15 -10.15 -17.77
CA ALA A 38 -21.89 -9.34 -16.81
C ALA A 38 -22.52 -8.12 -17.49
N ILE A 39 -23.85 -8.00 -17.43
CA ILE A 39 -24.62 -6.93 -18.05
C ILE A 39 -25.06 -5.95 -16.96
N LYS A 40 -24.83 -4.65 -17.16
CA LYS A 40 -25.27 -3.60 -16.22
C LYS A 40 -26.81 -3.54 -16.20
N ARG A 41 -27.41 -3.64 -15.01
CA ARG A 41 -28.87 -3.65 -14.79
C ARG A 41 -29.29 -2.63 -13.72
N GLY A 42 -29.04 -1.35 -14.01
CA GLY A 42 -29.40 -0.23 -13.14
C GLY A 42 -28.57 -0.12 -11.86
N MET A 43 -29.02 0.75 -10.95
CA MET A 43 -28.30 1.08 -9.71
C MET A 43 -29.13 0.68 -8.48
N ARG A 44 -28.46 0.18 -7.44
CA ARG A 44 -29.02 0.02 -6.09
C ARG A 44 -28.64 1.25 -5.26
N LYS A 45 -29.63 2.00 -4.80
CA LYS A 45 -29.43 3.11 -3.85
C LYS A 45 -29.24 2.55 -2.44
N LYS A 46 -28.14 2.86 -1.78
CA LYS A 46 -27.95 2.69 -0.33
C LYS A 46 -27.99 4.07 0.35
N LYS A 47 -27.95 4.08 1.69
CA LYS A 47 -27.92 5.30 2.50
C LYS A 47 -26.77 6.26 2.13
N TYR A 48 -25.58 5.73 1.86
CA TYR A 48 -24.35 6.52 1.66
C TYR A 48 -23.68 6.33 0.29
N GLU A 49 -24.18 5.42 -0.56
CA GLU A 49 -23.58 5.17 -1.88
C GLU A 49 -24.60 4.59 -2.87
N ASN A 50 -24.31 4.71 -4.15
CA ASN A 50 -25.04 4.02 -5.21
C ASN A 50 -24.17 2.90 -5.78
N ILE A 51 -24.72 1.68 -5.88
CA ILE A 51 -23.98 0.50 -6.34
C ILE A 51 -24.54 0.01 -7.67
N GLN A 52 -23.66 -0.25 -8.63
CA GLN A 52 -24.02 -0.88 -9.89
C GLN A 52 -24.53 -2.30 -9.67
N ARG A 53 -25.75 -2.57 -10.17
CA ARG A 53 -26.28 -3.94 -10.27
C ARG A 53 -25.89 -4.53 -11.62
N TYR A 54 -25.65 -5.83 -11.60
CA TYR A 54 -25.32 -6.65 -12.76
C TYR A 54 -26.29 -7.81 -12.87
N TYR A 55 -26.47 -8.30 -14.09
CA TYR A 55 -27.22 -9.50 -14.43
C TYR A 55 -26.38 -10.35 -15.38
N CYS A 56 -26.45 -11.66 -15.22
CA CYS A 56 -25.86 -12.61 -16.17
C CYS A 56 -26.97 -13.41 -16.84
N GLU A 57 -27.00 -13.40 -18.18
CA GLU A 57 -27.99 -14.17 -18.96
C GLU A 57 -27.74 -15.68 -18.90
N ASN A 58 -26.47 -16.10 -18.80
CA ASN A 58 -26.11 -17.53 -18.78
C ASN A 58 -26.64 -18.24 -17.53
N CYS A 59 -26.33 -17.73 -16.33
CA CYS A 59 -26.81 -18.33 -15.07
C CYS A 59 -28.06 -17.67 -14.49
N ARG A 60 -28.63 -16.67 -15.18
CA ARG A 60 -29.81 -15.87 -14.77
C ARG A 60 -29.73 -15.22 -13.39
N ARG A 61 -28.53 -14.99 -12.86
CA ARG A 61 -28.32 -14.39 -11.52
C ARG A 61 -28.11 -12.88 -11.60
N SER A 62 -28.63 -12.17 -10.60
CA SER A 62 -28.32 -10.76 -10.35
C SER A 62 -27.27 -10.63 -9.25
N PHE A 63 -26.33 -9.70 -9.40
CA PHE A 63 -25.25 -9.48 -8.43
C PHE A 63 -24.77 -8.02 -8.42
N THR A 64 -23.94 -7.69 -7.45
CA THR A 64 -23.24 -6.41 -7.33
C THR A 64 -21.74 -6.67 -7.26
N SER A 65 -20.94 -5.64 -7.51
CA SER A 65 -19.48 -5.75 -7.39
C SER A 65 -18.93 -5.65 -5.97
N ALA A 66 -19.73 -5.15 -5.02
CA ALA A 66 -19.38 -5.15 -3.61
C ALA A 66 -19.62 -6.53 -2.98
N ILE A 67 -18.64 -7.07 -2.27
CA ILE A 67 -18.84 -8.23 -1.37
C ILE A 67 -19.52 -7.81 -0.07
N THR A 68 -19.53 -6.51 0.28
CA THR A 68 -20.17 -5.97 1.49
C THR A 68 -21.70 -6.01 1.43
N LYS A 69 -22.23 -7.22 1.52
CA LYS A 69 -23.66 -7.47 1.74
C LYS A 69 -24.04 -6.91 3.12
N HIS A 70 -25.22 -6.32 3.20
CA HIS A 70 -25.80 -5.82 4.46
C HIS A 70 -24.98 -4.73 5.19
N LYS A 71 -24.07 -4.03 4.49
CA LYS A 71 -23.35 -2.88 5.06
C LYS A 71 -23.96 -1.55 4.63
N THR A 72 -24.22 -0.71 5.63
CA THR A 72 -24.72 0.66 5.46
C THR A 72 -23.62 1.58 4.93
N PHE A 73 -22.41 1.50 5.50
CA PHE A 73 -21.29 2.35 5.15
C PHE A 73 -20.50 1.81 3.94
N PRO A 74 -19.94 2.71 3.09
CA PRO A 74 -19.06 2.30 2.00
C PRO A 74 -17.83 1.56 2.51
N LEU A 75 -17.36 0.57 1.75
CA LEU A 75 -16.20 -0.25 2.14
C LEU A 75 -14.95 0.60 2.38
N ARG A 76 -14.75 1.68 1.61
CA ARG A 76 -13.62 2.59 1.79
C ARG A 76 -13.59 3.23 3.17
N VAL A 77 -14.74 3.63 3.69
CA VAL A 77 -14.87 4.26 5.02
C VAL A 77 -14.53 3.25 6.12
N ILE A 78 -14.95 2.00 5.96
CA ILE A 78 -14.59 0.91 6.87
C ILE A 78 -13.07 0.71 6.83
N MET A 79 -12.47 0.55 5.65
CA MET A 79 -11.02 0.34 5.51
C MET A 79 -10.18 1.48 6.09
N ASP A 80 -10.55 2.73 5.83
CA ASP A 80 -9.83 3.88 6.39
C ASP A 80 -9.96 3.90 7.92
N SER A 81 -11.10 3.49 8.47
CA SER A 81 -11.29 3.34 9.93
C SER A 81 -10.38 2.25 10.52
N LEU A 82 -10.26 1.11 9.84
CA LEU A 82 -9.38 0.01 10.27
C LEU A 82 -7.90 0.43 10.22
N THR A 83 -7.48 1.08 9.14
CA THR A 83 -6.13 1.62 8.98
C THR A 83 -5.79 2.63 10.07
N LEU A 84 -6.71 3.56 10.38
CA LEU A 84 -6.51 4.51 11.48
C LEU A 84 -6.41 3.81 12.83
N TYR A 85 -7.22 2.77 13.07
CA TYR A 85 -7.13 1.96 14.28
C TYR A 85 -5.75 1.30 14.43
N SER A 86 -5.24 0.67 13.36
CA SER A 86 -3.90 0.07 13.34
C SER A 86 -2.79 1.13 13.49
N ARG A 87 -3.01 2.36 13.02
CA ARG A 87 -2.15 3.54 13.27
C ARG A 87 -2.33 4.16 14.66
N LEU A 88 -2.76 3.36 15.63
CA LEU A 88 -2.92 3.70 17.06
C LEU A 88 -3.93 4.81 17.39
N HIS A 89 -4.86 5.14 16.47
CA HIS A 89 -5.93 6.07 16.81
C HIS A 89 -6.98 5.43 17.73
N THR A 90 -7.58 6.25 18.60
CA THR A 90 -8.73 5.84 19.41
C THR A 90 -10.03 5.90 18.58
N ALA A 91 -11.07 5.18 18.99
CA ALA A 91 -12.36 5.19 18.28
C ALA A 91 -12.97 6.60 18.17
N GLY A 92 -12.77 7.47 19.17
CA GLY A 92 -13.18 8.87 19.13
C GLY A 92 -12.43 9.69 18.07
N GLU A 93 -11.10 9.54 18.01
CA GLU A 93 -10.27 10.20 16.98
C GLU A 93 -10.60 9.72 15.57
N ILE A 94 -10.83 8.41 15.41
CA ILE A 94 -11.23 7.81 14.13
C ILE A 94 -12.55 8.42 13.66
N SER A 95 -13.55 8.51 14.53
CA SER A 95 -14.84 9.12 14.20
C SER A 95 -14.68 10.56 13.68
N LYS A 96 -13.85 11.38 14.35
CA LYS A 96 -13.53 12.74 13.91
C LYS A 96 -12.85 12.77 12.54
N LYS A 97 -11.80 11.97 12.35
CA LYS A 97 -11.05 11.91 11.08
C LYS A 97 -11.90 11.40 9.92
N ILE A 98 -12.78 10.44 10.14
CA ILE A 98 -13.71 9.94 9.13
C ILE A 98 -14.73 11.00 8.74
N LYS A 99 -15.23 11.78 9.72
CA LYS A 99 -16.12 12.90 9.43
C LYS A 99 -15.41 13.98 8.58
N GLU A 100 -14.16 14.29 8.89
CA GLU A 100 -13.35 15.27 8.15
C GLU A 100 -13.04 14.81 6.71
N SER A 101 -12.66 13.54 6.53
CA SER A 101 -12.22 13.01 5.23
C SER A 101 -13.36 12.56 4.32
N HIS A 102 -14.45 12.00 4.87
CA HIS A 102 -15.56 11.42 4.11
C HIS A 102 -16.88 12.17 4.25
N GLY A 103 -16.99 13.14 5.17
CA GLY A 103 -18.25 13.82 5.49
C GLY A 103 -19.27 12.92 6.20
N LEU A 104 -18.88 11.71 6.63
CA LEU A 104 -19.78 10.74 7.26
C LEU A 104 -19.53 10.65 8.76
N SER A 105 -20.63 10.66 9.54
CA SER A 105 -20.56 10.45 10.98
C SER A 105 -20.66 8.96 11.32
N VAL A 106 -19.61 8.43 11.95
CA VAL A 106 -19.54 7.03 12.41
C VAL A 106 -19.41 7.01 13.94
N SER A 107 -20.19 6.18 14.64
CA SER A 107 -20.08 6.07 16.09
C SER A 107 -18.87 5.24 16.52
N GLN A 108 -18.35 5.51 17.72
CA GLN A 108 -17.23 4.73 18.30
C GLN A 108 -17.56 3.23 18.43
N GLN A 109 -18.82 2.91 18.75
CA GLN A 109 -19.31 1.53 18.81
C GLN A 109 -19.27 0.85 17.43
N THR A 110 -19.61 1.58 16.36
CA THR A 110 -19.55 1.07 14.99
C THR A 110 -18.10 0.75 14.59
N ILE A 111 -17.17 1.65 14.91
CA ILE A 111 -15.73 1.44 14.67
C ILE A 111 -15.23 0.20 15.42
N SER A 112 -15.59 0.07 16.70
CA SER A 112 -15.22 -1.10 17.52
C SER A 112 -15.81 -2.40 16.96
N SER A 113 -17.04 -2.36 16.45
CA SER A 113 -17.66 -3.50 15.77
C SER A 113 -16.93 -3.87 14.48
N TRP A 114 -16.47 -2.90 13.70
CA TRP A 114 -15.71 -3.17 12.47
C TRP A 114 -14.34 -3.77 12.77
N VAL A 115 -13.63 -3.28 13.79
CA VAL A 115 -12.34 -3.88 14.19
C VAL A 115 -12.50 -5.37 14.50
N LYS A 116 -13.55 -5.75 15.24
CA LYS A 116 -13.87 -7.15 15.53
C LYS A 116 -14.29 -7.93 14.28
N GLU A 117 -15.16 -7.35 13.46
CA GLU A 117 -15.68 -8.02 12.26
C GLU A 117 -14.58 -8.29 11.22
N TYR A 118 -13.65 -7.36 11.05
CA TYR A 118 -12.62 -7.41 10.01
C TYR A 118 -11.25 -7.82 10.56
N GLU A 119 -11.17 -8.39 11.76
CA GLU A 119 -9.91 -8.78 12.42
C GLU A 119 -9.00 -9.65 11.52
N GLU A 120 -9.62 -10.50 10.70
CA GLU A 120 -8.93 -11.39 9.77
C GLU A 120 -8.18 -10.68 8.63
N TYR A 121 -8.51 -9.41 8.35
CA TYR A 121 -7.86 -8.57 7.35
C TYR A 121 -6.84 -7.60 7.95
N ILE A 122 -6.79 -7.51 9.28
CA ILE A 122 -5.91 -6.57 10.00
C ILE A 122 -5.06 -7.28 11.06
N PRO A 123 -4.29 -8.32 10.71
CA PRO A 123 -3.55 -9.14 11.67
C PRO A 123 -2.58 -8.35 12.56
N PHE A 124 -2.18 -7.12 12.17
CA PHE A 124 -1.40 -6.20 13.01
C PHE A 124 -2.02 -5.92 14.40
N ILE A 125 -3.34 -6.09 14.57
CA ILE A 125 -4.00 -5.90 15.88
C ILE A 125 -3.36 -6.71 17.00
N ARG A 126 -2.74 -7.87 16.70
CA ARG A 126 -2.10 -8.75 17.67
C ARG A 126 -0.86 -8.14 18.32
N MET A 127 -0.17 -7.25 17.60
CA MET A 127 1.02 -6.54 18.08
C MET A 127 0.74 -5.08 18.44
N ARG A 128 -0.45 -4.57 18.12
CA ARG A 128 -0.84 -3.16 18.33
C ARG A 128 -0.63 -2.70 19.77
N ASP A 129 -1.02 -3.51 20.76
CA ASP A 129 -0.89 -3.12 22.17
C ASP A 129 0.57 -3.02 22.61
N PHE A 130 1.42 -3.94 22.14
CA PHE A 130 2.86 -3.87 22.38
C PHE A 130 3.48 -2.64 21.73
N VAL A 131 3.17 -2.40 20.44
CA VAL A 131 3.64 -1.22 19.70
C VAL A 131 3.20 0.07 20.38
N SER A 132 1.96 0.16 20.85
CA SER A 132 1.41 1.36 21.50
C SER A 132 2.12 1.75 22.81
N LYS A 133 2.79 0.80 23.46
CA LYS A 133 3.56 1.03 24.69
C LYS A 133 4.98 1.51 24.41
N LYS A 134 5.53 1.23 23.22
CA LYS A 134 6.93 1.49 22.86
C LYS A 134 7.10 2.66 21.87
N TYR A 135 6.11 2.95 21.03
CA TYR A 135 6.19 3.98 20.00
C TYR A 135 5.01 4.95 20.08
N SER A 136 5.29 6.23 19.84
CA SER A 136 4.24 7.19 19.50
C SER A 136 3.75 6.99 18.06
N ARG A 137 2.59 7.56 17.74
CA ARG A 137 2.02 7.55 16.38
C ARG A 137 2.97 8.08 15.31
N LYS A 138 3.80 9.07 15.65
CA LYS A 138 4.73 9.71 14.71
C LYS A 138 6.01 8.89 14.51
N GLU A 139 6.47 8.20 15.54
CA GLU A 139 7.71 7.39 15.48
C GLU A 139 7.48 6.02 14.85
N MET A 140 6.23 5.54 14.86
CA MET A 140 5.85 4.19 14.43
C MET A 140 6.06 3.96 12.94
N ILE A 141 5.74 4.97 12.12
CA ILE A 141 5.85 4.93 10.65
C ILE A 141 6.57 6.21 10.22
N GLU A 142 7.71 6.02 9.56
CA GLU A 142 8.41 7.05 8.82
C GLU A 142 7.73 7.23 7.46
N GLU A 143 7.45 8.46 7.04
CA GLU A 143 6.82 8.78 5.75
C GLU A 143 7.60 9.92 5.08
N SER A 144 8.06 9.73 3.83
CA SER A 144 8.76 10.76 3.05
C SER A 144 8.31 10.77 1.59
N LYS A 145 8.10 11.97 1.05
CA LYS A 145 7.73 12.17 -0.36
C LYS A 145 8.97 12.36 -1.20
N MET A 146 9.20 11.42 -2.11
CA MET A 146 10.36 11.42 -2.99
C MET A 146 9.99 12.07 -4.34
N PHE A 147 10.49 13.28 -4.58
CA PHE A 147 10.29 14.01 -5.84
C PHE A 147 11.32 13.58 -6.88
N HIS A 148 11.13 12.39 -7.43
CA HIS A 148 11.94 11.88 -8.54
C HIS A 148 11.28 12.24 -9.87
N GLN A 149 11.41 11.41 -10.92
CA GLN A 149 10.63 11.62 -12.16
C GLN A 149 9.11 11.63 -11.94
N GLN A 150 8.65 10.93 -10.91
CA GLN A 150 7.29 11.01 -10.38
C GLN A 150 7.37 11.05 -8.85
N ILE A 151 6.26 11.39 -8.20
CA ILE A 151 6.18 11.43 -6.73
C ILE A 151 5.97 10.02 -6.22
N TYR A 152 6.93 9.52 -5.45
CA TYR A 152 6.82 8.28 -4.69
C TYR A 152 6.62 8.59 -3.21
N ASP A 153 5.73 7.86 -2.56
CA ASP A 153 5.36 8.07 -1.16
C ASP A 153 6.01 6.96 -0.32
N PHE A 154 7.32 7.11 -0.08
CA PHE A 154 8.11 6.16 0.71
C PHE A 154 7.57 6.10 2.12
N LYS A 155 7.33 4.89 2.62
CA LYS A 155 6.94 4.69 4.01
C LYS A 155 7.58 3.46 4.59
N TYR A 156 7.99 3.57 5.84
CA TYR A 156 8.65 2.51 6.58
C TYR A 156 8.05 2.39 7.98
N HIS A 157 7.50 1.22 8.29
CA HIS A 157 6.87 0.91 9.56
C HIS A 157 7.90 0.41 10.58
N ARG A 158 8.71 1.34 11.11
CA ARG A 158 9.75 1.11 12.12
C ARG A 158 9.35 0.15 13.24
N ALA A 159 8.23 0.43 13.90
CA ALA A 159 7.80 -0.37 15.05
C ALA A 159 7.51 -1.84 14.70
N LYS A 160 7.07 -2.11 13.47
CA LYS A 160 6.74 -3.46 13.02
C LYS A 160 8.00 -4.24 12.70
N LEU A 161 8.95 -3.63 12.00
CA LEU A 161 10.23 -4.28 11.74
C LEU A 161 10.94 -4.62 13.06
N ASP A 162 10.90 -3.72 14.04
CA ASP A 162 11.44 -3.99 15.38
C ASP A 162 10.75 -5.18 16.05
N CYS A 163 9.42 -5.26 16.00
CA CYS A 163 8.70 -6.43 16.52
C CYS A 163 9.11 -7.73 15.82
N ILE A 164 9.27 -7.71 14.49
CA ILE A 164 9.66 -8.90 13.71
C ILE A 164 11.09 -9.32 14.06
N LEU A 165 12.03 -8.38 14.15
CA LEU A 165 13.43 -8.66 14.49
C LEU A 165 13.57 -9.22 15.91
N ASP A 166 12.75 -8.73 16.85
CA ASP A 166 12.73 -9.17 18.24
C ASP A 166 12.00 -10.51 18.45
N GLU A 167 11.16 -10.94 17.51
CA GLU A 167 10.34 -12.16 17.63
C GLU A 167 11.16 -13.45 17.54
N GLU A 168 12.12 -13.53 16.62
CA GLU A 168 12.93 -14.74 16.40
C GLU A 168 14.39 -14.42 16.07
N PHE A 169 15.32 -15.22 16.61
CA PHE A 169 16.76 -15.05 16.36
C PHE A 169 17.13 -15.05 14.87
N ARG A 170 16.45 -15.87 14.04
CA ARG A 170 16.70 -15.95 12.60
C ARG A 170 16.41 -14.65 11.85
N HIS A 171 15.65 -13.71 12.43
CA HIS A 171 15.35 -12.42 11.83
C HIS A 171 16.48 -11.41 12.03
N GLN A 172 17.42 -11.65 12.95
CA GLN A 172 18.54 -10.73 13.24
C GLN A 172 19.44 -10.46 12.03
N LYS A 173 19.47 -11.38 11.04
CA LYS A 173 20.16 -11.17 9.76
C LYS A 173 19.58 -10.02 8.91
N PHE A 174 18.40 -9.50 9.27
CA PHE A 174 17.75 -8.38 8.58
C PHE A 174 18.01 -7.03 9.27
N LYS A 175 18.94 -6.95 10.23
CA LYS A 175 19.43 -5.65 10.74
C LYS A 175 19.91 -4.70 9.64
N PRO A 176 20.67 -5.15 8.62
CA PRO A 176 21.06 -4.25 7.53
C PRO A 176 19.86 -3.67 6.78
N LEU A 177 18.76 -4.42 6.62
CA LEU A 177 17.53 -3.88 6.03
C LEU A 177 16.93 -2.77 6.91
N LYS A 178 16.91 -2.96 8.23
CA LYS A 178 16.46 -1.92 9.16
C LYS A 178 17.33 -0.66 9.02
N GLU A 179 18.65 -0.81 9.11
CA GLU A 179 19.60 0.31 8.98
C GLU A 179 19.41 1.05 7.67
N PHE A 180 19.30 0.32 6.55
CA PHE A 180 19.00 0.89 5.24
C PHE A 180 17.69 1.71 5.26
N LEU A 181 16.58 1.14 5.74
CA LEU A 181 15.27 1.81 5.74
C LEU A 181 15.22 3.05 6.65
N GLU A 182 15.99 3.06 7.75
CA GLU A 182 16.11 4.24 8.62
C GLU A 182 16.82 5.40 7.90
N LEU A 183 17.79 5.10 7.03
CA LEU A 183 18.59 6.11 6.33
C LEU A 183 17.90 6.64 5.07
N VAL A 184 16.92 5.94 4.50
CA VAL A 184 16.27 6.33 3.23
C VAL A 184 15.74 7.77 3.25
N SER A 185 15.10 8.21 4.33
CA SER A 185 14.53 9.57 4.40
C SER A 185 15.59 10.66 4.32
N ASP A 186 16.78 10.41 4.85
CA ASP A 186 17.83 11.41 5.07
C ASP A 186 18.97 11.32 4.04
N GLU A 187 19.26 10.12 3.53
CA GLU A 187 20.44 9.84 2.71
C GLU A 187 20.12 9.42 1.26
N CYS A 188 18.83 9.35 0.88
CA CYS A 188 18.45 8.96 -0.47
C CYS A 188 19.07 9.94 -1.50
N PRO A 189 19.86 9.47 -2.47
CA PRO A 189 20.51 10.32 -3.46
C PRO A 189 19.52 10.73 -4.57
N HIS A 190 18.58 11.62 -4.24
CA HIS A 190 17.46 12.00 -5.11
C HIS A 190 17.85 12.43 -6.54
N GLN A 191 19.02 13.06 -6.70
CA GLN A 191 19.51 13.51 -8.01
C GLN A 191 19.68 12.35 -8.99
N LEU A 192 20.09 11.18 -8.50
CA LEU A 192 20.24 9.97 -9.31
C LEU A 192 18.87 9.54 -9.88
N PHE A 193 17.82 9.58 -9.08
CA PHE A 193 16.47 9.21 -9.51
C PHE A 193 15.78 10.26 -10.39
N GLN A 194 16.24 11.52 -10.37
CA GLN A 194 15.73 12.59 -11.22
C GLN A 194 16.39 12.57 -12.62
N ASN A 195 17.70 12.31 -12.66
CA ASN A 195 18.53 12.53 -13.85
C ASN A 195 18.77 11.26 -14.68
N THR A 196 18.38 10.09 -14.19
CA THR A 196 18.71 8.80 -14.83
C THR A 196 17.84 8.46 -16.03
N ALA A 197 18.51 8.01 -17.10
CA ALA A 197 17.88 7.47 -18.30
C ALA A 197 17.56 5.96 -18.23
N LYS A 198 18.10 5.21 -17.26
CA LYS A 198 17.96 3.75 -17.12
C LYS A 198 17.15 3.38 -15.86
N ARG A 199 15.84 3.18 -15.99
CA ARG A 199 15.01 2.65 -14.90
C ARG A 199 14.87 1.14 -14.97
N ALA A 200 14.77 0.48 -13.83
CA ALA A 200 14.60 -0.97 -13.76
C ALA A 200 13.41 -1.48 -14.61
N SER A 201 12.32 -0.70 -14.67
CA SER A 201 11.12 -1.04 -15.45
C SER A 201 11.32 -1.01 -16.97
N GLU A 202 12.37 -0.37 -17.48
CA GLU A 202 12.70 -0.33 -18.91
C GLU A 202 13.43 -1.60 -19.38
N PHE A 203 13.98 -2.39 -18.46
CA PHE A 203 14.68 -3.64 -18.75
C PHE A 203 13.79 -4.89 -18.65
N LYS A 204 12.47 -4.73 -18.54
CA LYS A 204 11.52 -5.86 -18.36
C LYS A 204 11.64 -6.93 -19.46
N ASP A 205 11.94 -6.52 -20.69
CA ASP A 205 11.97 -7.40 -21.87
C ASP A 205 13.34 -8.05 -22.06
N ALA A 206 14.35 -7.67 -21.27
CA ALA A 206 15.68 -8.27 -21.31
C ALA A 206 15.73 -9.64 -20.62
N PHE A 207 14.90 -9.86 -19.60
CA PHE A 207 14.88 -11.12 -18.85
C PHE A 207 13.96 -12.15 -19.49
N SER A 208 14.46 -13.37 -19.70
CA SER A 208 13.61 -14.51 -20.07
C SER A 208 12.82 -14.97 -18.85
N LEU A 209 11.50 -15.05 -19.01
CA LEU A 209 10.59 -15.58 -17.98
C LEU A 209 10.12 -17.01 -18.30
N ASP A 210 10.66 -17.65 -19.34
CA ASP A 210 10.17 -18.93 -19.86
C ASP A 210 10.25 -20.06 -18.83
N GLU A 211 11.28 -20.03 -17.98
CA GLU A 211 11.50 -21.02 -16.92
C GLU A 211 10.90 -20.61 -15.57
N VAL A 212 10.27 -19.43 -15.48
CA VAL A 212 9.74 -18.93 -14.21
C VAL A 212 8.47 -19.67 -13.82
N LYS A 213 8.59 -20.52 -12.79
CA LYS A 213 7.44 -21.25 -12.23
C LYS A 213 6.55 -20.34 -11.38
N ILE A 214 5.48 -19.83 -11.97
CA ILE A 214 4.44 -19.08 -11.25
C ILE A 214 3.55 -20.06 -10.47
N THR A 215 3.75 -20.14 -9.15
CA THR A 215 2.92 -20.98 -8.27
C THR A 215 1.88 -20.11 -7.54
N PRO A 216 0.57 -20.26 -7.80
CA PRO A 216 -0.44 -19.54 -7.06
C PRO A 216 -0.44 -20.00 -5.59
N LYS A 217 -0.41 -19.03 -4.67
CA LYS A 217 -0.53 -19.29 -3.23
C LYS A 217 -1.83 -18.67 -2.72
N ASN A 218 -2.52 -19.37 -1.82
CA ASN A 218 -3.65 -18.81 -1.10
C ASN A 218 -3.20 -18.51 0.33
N ASN A 219 -3.02 -17.21 0.64
CA ASN A 219 -2.48 -16.76 1.92
C ASN A 219 -3.11 -15.42 2.36
N ALA A 220 -2.72 -14.93 3.54
CA ALA A 220 -3.21 -13.66 4.08
C ALA A 220 -3.02 -12.47 3.13
N ALA A 221 -1.87 -12.35 2.44
CA ALA A 221 -1.62 -11.27 1.50
C ALA A 221 -2.60 -11.30 0.31
N VAL A 222 -2.91 -12.49 -0.23
CA VAL A 222 -3.91 -12.64 -1.29
C VAL A 222 -5.31 -12.29 -0.79
N LYS A 223 -5.66 -12.71 0.43
CA LYS A 223 -6.95 -12.37 1.06
C LYS A 223 -7.10 -10.86 1.27
N ILE A 224 -6.09 -10.21 1.83
CA ILE A 224 -6.04 -8.76 2.06
C ILE A 224 -6.07 -8.01 0.71
N GLY A 225 -5.27 -8.43 -0.27
CA GLY A 225 -5.27 -7.83 -1.60
C GLY A 225 -6.64 -7.90 -2.27
N ASN A 226 -7.30 -9.06 -2.21
CA ASN A 226 -8.65 -9.22 -2.72
C ASN A 226 -9.65 -8.31 -2.00
N PHE A 227 -9.55 -8.17 -0.68
CA PHE A 227 -10.40 -7.27 0.10
C PHE A 227 -10.21 -5.80 -0.30
N VAL A 228 -8.96 -5.33 -0.34
CA VAL A 228 -8.61 -3.93 -0.60
C VAL A 228 -9.01 -3.49 -2.02
N VAL A 229 -8.68 -4.30 -3.03
CA VAL A 229 -8.92 -3.94 -4.44
C VAL A 229 -10.41 -3.75 -4.75
N GLN A 230 -11.31 -4.33 -3.96
CA GLN A 230 -12.75 -4.13 -4.11
C GLN A 230 -13.23 -2.73 -3.75
N ALA A 231 -12.54 -2.06 -2.82
CA ALA A 231 -12.88 -0.70 -2.38
C ALA A 231 -12.35 0.38 -3.34
N VAL A 232 -11.60 -0.01 -4.36
CA VAL A 232 -10.91 0.92 -5.26
C VAL A 232 -11.52 0.86 -6.66
N VAL A 233 -12.24 1.92 -7.01
CA VAL A 233 -12.88 2.07 -8.33
C VAL A 233 -11.84 2.36 -9.40
N ASN A 234 -10.95 3.31 -9.14
CA ASN A 234 -9.94 3.76 -10.08
C ASN A 234 -8.73 2.82 -10.03
N ASN A 235 -8.48 2.11 -11.12
CA ASN A 235 -7.34 1.19 -11.23
C ASN A 235 -6.00 1.88 -10.90
N LYS A 236 -5.84 3.16 -11.23
CA LYS A 236 -4.63 3.94 -10.96
C LYS A 236 -4.32 4.13 -9.46
N LEU A 237 -5.30 3.92 -8.59
CA LEU A 237 -5.15 4.08 -7.14
C LEU A 237 -5.02 2.74 -6.41
N ARG A 238 -5.05 1.61 -7.11
CA ARG A 238 -5.02 0.29 -6.45
C ARG A 238 -3.70 0.04 -5.75
N HIS A 239 -2.58 0.41 -6.36
CA HIS A 239 -1.25 0.26 -5.79
C HIS A 239 -1.15 1.06 -4.49
N GLU A 240 -1.35 2.37 -4.57
CA GLU A 240 -1.30 3.29 -3.41
C GLU A 240 -2.20 2.82 -2.25
N VAL A 241 -3.44 2.42 -2.53
CA VAL A 241 -4.38 1.99 -1.47
C VAL A 241 -3.98 0.63 -0.90
N LEU A 242 -3.51 -0.31 -1.73
CA LEU A 242 -3.04 -1.62 -1.28
C LEU A 242 -1.80 -1.49 -0.41
N GLN A 243 -0.80 -0.74 -0.85
CA GLN A 243 0.43 -0.45 -0.12
C GLN A 243 0.14 0.15 1.25
N ASN A 244 -0.63 1.23 1.31
CA ASN A 244 -0.97 1.89 2.57
C ASN A 244 -1.75 0.97 3.53
N PHE A 245 -2.68 0.18 2.98
CA PHE A 245 -3.47 -0.76 3.79
C PHE A 245 -2.59 -1.89 4.33
N MET A 246 -1.77 -2.52 3.50
CA MET A 246 -0.87 -3.60 3.91
C MET A 246 0.18 -3.10 4.90
N LEU A 247 0.82 -1.96 4.63
CA LEU A 247 1.78 -1.35 5.54
C LEU A 247 1.17 -1.11 6.93
N SER A 248 -0.10 -0.68 7.02
CA SER A 248 -0.71 -0.40 8.32
C SER A 248 -1.29 -1.64 9.00
N ASN A 249 -1.78 -2.62 8.24
CA ASN A 249 -2.65 -3.67 8.78
C ASN A 249 -2.10 -5.09 8.68
N ASP A 250 -1.22 -5.37 7.71
CA ASP A 250 -0.54 -6.66 7.61
C ASP A 250 0.57 -6.77 8.67
N THR A 251 0.97 -7.98 9.05
CA THR A 251 2.07 -8.20 10.00
C THR A 251 3.44 -8.25 9.34
N ALA A 252 3.52 -8.50 8.03
CA ALA A 252 4.79 -8.73 7.35
C ALA A 252 5.26 -7.52 6.51
N THR A 253 4.36 -6.71 5.95
CA THR A 253 4.76 -5.51 5.18
C THR A 253 5.40 -4.44 6.05
N VAL A 254 6.70 -4.21 5.87
CA VAL A 254 7.49 -3.25 6.66
C VAL A 254 7.78 -1.96 5.93
N ALA A 255 7.82 -1.95 4.59
CA ALA A 255 8.04 -0.72 3.82
C ALA A 255 7.33 -0.76 2.46
N VAL A 256 7.12 0.42 1.88
CA VAL A 256 6.52 0.64 0.55
C VAL A 256 7.26 1.74 -0.18
N GLU A 257 7.29 1.66 -1.51
CA GLU A 257 7.95 2.63 -2.39
C GLU A 257 9.42 2.87 -2.01
N VAL A 258 10.15 1.78 -1.75
CA VAL A 258 11.53 1.85 -1.27
C VAL A 258 12.48 2.13 -2.43
N PRO A 259 13.22 3.26 -2.45
CA PRO A 259 14.13 3.58 -3.54
C PRO A 259 15.33 2.62 -3.52
N VAL A 260 15.71 2.13 -4.69
CA VAL A 260 16.86 1.23 -4.87
C VAL A 260 17.70 1.66 -6.07
N ILE A 261 19.00 1.43 -5.94
CA ILE A 261 20.01 1.69 -6.96
C ILE A 261 20.80 0.40 -7.14
N ILE A 262 21.11 0.08 -8.40
CA ILE A 262 21.99 -1.03 -8.78
C ILE A 262 23.06 -0.46 -9.70
N ASP A 263 24.33 -0.62 -9.36
CA ASP A 263 25.44 -0.16 -10.19
C ASP A 263 26.16 -1.31 -10.93
N SER A 264 27.26 -0.99 -11.59
CA SER A 264 28.08 -1.96 -12.30
C SER A 264 28.74 -3.01 -11.39
N GLU A 265 29.11 -2.64 -10.16
CA GLU A 265 29.71 -3.57 -9.19
C GLU A 265 28.67 -4.56 -8.67
N ASP A 266 27.45 -4.09 -8.37
CA ASP A 266 26.32 -4.93 -8.01
C ASP A 266 26.04 -5.97 -9.11
N ILE A 267 25.97 -5.55 -10.37
CA ILE A 267 25.75 -6.47 -11.50
C ILE A 267 26.86 -7.52 -11.59
N ARG A 268 28.13 -7.12 -11.42
CA ARG A 268 29.26 -8.05 -11.42
C ARG A 268 29.15 -9.05 -10.27
N HIS A 269 28.82 -8.59 -9.07
CA HIS A 269 28.62 -9.45 -7.90
C HIS A 269 27.50 -10.47 -8.15
N TYR A 270 26.33 -10.01 -8.60
CA TYR A 270 25.22 -10.91 -8.89
C TYR A 270 25.56 -11.97 -9.96
N LYS A 271 26.31 -11.59 -11.00
CA LYS A 271 26.71 -12.52 -12.07
C LYS A 271 27.78 -13.52 -11.64
N HIS A 272 28.83 -13.06 -10.99
CA HIS A 272 30.05 -13.86 -10.80
C HIS A 272 30.12 -14.54 -9.43
N GLU A 273 29.57 -13.92 -8.39
CA GLU A 273 29.57 -14.50 -7.04
C GLU A 273 28.28 -15.26 -6.75
N LEU A 274 27.14 -14.71 -7.18
CA LEU A 274 25.82 -15.30 -6.92
C LEU A 274 25.26 -16.10 -8.10
N ASN A 275 25.96 -16.12 -9.23
CA ASN A 275 25.63 -16.91 -10.42
C ASN A 275 24.23 -16.63 -11.00
N PHE A 276 23.75 -15.39 -10.91
CA PHE A 276 22.51 -14.97 -11.57
C PHE A 276 22.73 -14.69 -13.06
N GLU A 277 21.79 -15.13 -13.89
CA GLU A 277 21.71 -14.74 -15.29
C GLU A 277 21.11 -13.34 -15.41
N ILE A 278 21.98 -12.34 -15.57
CA ILE A 278 21.57 -10.94 -15.73
C ILE A 278 21.92 -10.45 -17.15
N PRO A 279 20.94 -10.34 -18.07
CA PRO A 279 21.15 -9.94 -19.47
C PRO A 279 21.33 -8.41 -19.62
N ILE A 280 21.90 -7.76 -18.61
CA ILE A 280 22.15 -6.32 -18.56
C ILE A 280 23.65 -6.09 -18.38
N GLN A 281 24.20 -5.09 -19.06
CA GLN A 281 25.56 -4.60 -18.86
C GLN A 281 25.51 -3.11 -18.53
N LEU A 282 26.27 -2.71 -17.53
CA LEU A 282 26.48 -1.32 -17.14
C LEU A 282 27.97 -1.01 -17.22
N SER A 283 28.30 0.16 -17.76
CA SER A 283 29.66 0.72 -17.71
C SER A 283 29.94 1.30 -16.33
N ASP A 284 31.22 1.51 -16.00
CA ASP A 284 31.61 2.15 -14.74
C ASP A 284 30.96 3.54 -14.60
N GLY A 285 30.36 3.81 -13.45
CA GLY A 285 29.62 5.05 -13.18
C GLY A 285 28.17 5.08 -13.69
N GLU A 286 27.72 4.04 -14.40
CA GLU A 286 26.31 3.86 -14.73
C GLU A 286 25.57 3.09 -13.62
N TYR A 287 24.29 3.41 -13.49
CA TYR A 287 23.43 2.80 -12.47
C TYR A 287 21.99 2.70 -12.98
N ILE A 288 21.25 1.77 -12.40
CA ILE A 288 19.83 1.54 -12.61
C ILE A 288 19.10 1.98 -11.36
N THR A 289 18.04 2.76 -11.54
CA THR A 289 17.18 3.21 -10.44
C THR A 289 15.83 2.50 -10.45
N GLY A 290 15.25 2.29 -9.28
CA GLY A 290 13.94 1.68 -9.13
C GLY A 290 13.29 1.97 -7.78
N HIS A 291 12.02 1.61 -7.65
CA HIS A 291 11.32 1.61 -6.38
C HIS A 291 10.73 0.21 -6.15
N ILE A 292 10.91 -0.33 -4.95
CA ILE A 292 10.28 -1.57 -4.53
C ILE A 292 8.91 -1.23 -3.95
N ASP A 293 7.85 -1.70 -4.59
CA ASP A 293 6.47 -1.41 -4.20
C ASP A 293 6.15 -1.84 -2.76
N LEU A 294 6.62 -3.02 -2.36
CA LEU A 294 6.35 -3.66 -1.07
C LEU A 294 7.57 -4.43 -0.60
N VAL A 295 8.05 -4.13 0.61
CA VAL A 295 9.01 -4.97 1.33
C VAL A 295 8.28 -5.69 2.45
N GLN A 296 8.39 -7.01 2.46
CA GLN A 296 7.83 -7.85 3.52
C GLN A 296 8.94 -8.60 4.23
N VAL A 297 8.81 -8.84 5.53
CA VAL A 297 9.67 -9.78 6.26
C VAL A 297 8.78 -10.88 6.83
N ARG A 298 9.04 -12.13 6.44
CA ARG A 298 8.22 -13.27 6.84
C ARG A 298 9.03 -14.56 6.87
N ASN A 299 8.85 -15.35 7.93
CA ASN A 299 9.41 -16.69 8.06
C ASN A 299 10.94 -16.75 7.84
N GLY A 300 11.70 -15.74 8.28
CA GLY A 300 13.14 -15.71 8.02
C GLY A 300 13.54 -15.33 6.60
N SER A 301 12.64 -14.73 5.81
CA SER A 301 12.87 -14.26 4.44
C SER A 301 12.38 -12.82 4.25
N ILE A 302 12.98 -12.11 3.29
CA ILE A 302 12.47 -10.88 2.68
C ILE A 302 11.84 -11.25 1.34
#